data_AF-A0A6I7Z889-F1
#
_entry.id   AF-A0A6I7Z889-F1
#
_cell.length_a   1.000
_cell.length_b   1.000
_cell.length_c   1.000
_cell.angle_alpha   90.00
_cell.angle_beta   90.00
_cell.angle_gamma   90.00
#
_symmetry.space_group_name_H-M   'P 1'
#
loop_
_entity.id
_entity.type
_entity.pdbx_description
1 polymer ?
#
loop_
_entity_poly.entity_id
_entity_poly.type
_entity_poly.pdbx_seq_one_letter_code
_entity_poly.pdbx_strand_id
1 'polypeptide(L)'
;MANGINRKIYREPVDIEKITEIIPSSGEGKWTAEEVLRLKVNVPIITQPLMMRFASEDCDKISEKLVALLHSHFGGNAFVKDE
;
A
#
# COMPACT_ATOMS: atom_id res chain seq x y z
N MET A 1 -11.23 -1.92 -26.67
CA MET A 1 -10.64 -3.27 -26.66
C MET A 1 -10.14 -3.63 -25.25
N ALA A 2 -11.02 -3.57 -24.24
CA ALA A 2 -10.70 -3.82 -22.82
C ALA A 2 -11.63 -4.87 -22.17
N ASN A 3 -12.18 -5.80 -22.98
CA ASN A 3 -13.24 -6.72 -22.54
C ASN A 3 -12.76 -8.16 -22.28
N GLY A 4 -11.43 -8.36 -22.17
CA GLY A 4 -10.80 -9.69 -22.05
C GLY A 4 -10.28 -10.04 -20.65
N ILE A 5 -9.76 -9.05 -19.91
CA ILE A 5 -9.01 -9.31 -18.66
C ILE A 5 -9.98 -9.60 -17.50
N ASN A 6 -11.04 -8.78 -17.33
CA ASN A 6 -12.06 -8.99 -16.31
C ASN A 6 -12.79 -10.34 -16.45
N ARG A 7 -12.97 -10.82 -17.68
CA ARG A 7 -13.76 -12.03 -17.94
C ARG A 7 -13.07 -13.32 -17.50
N LYS A 8 -11.74 -13.32 -17.35
CA LYS A 8 -10.99 -14.48 -16.84
C LYS A 8 -11.06 -14.58 -15.31
N ILE A 9 -10.97 -13.45 -14.61
CA ILE A 9 -10.96 -13.41 -13.14
C ILE A 9 -12.26 -13.96 -12.54
N TYR A 10 -13.42 -13.67 -13.14
CA TYR A 10 -14.71 -14.18 -12.66
C TYR A 10 -15.04 -15.62 -13.05
N ARG A 11 -14.23 -16.26 -13.90
CA ARG A 11 -14.49 -17.63 -14.42
C ARG A 11 -13.72 -18.72 -13.67
N GLU A 12 -12.65 -18.36 -12.98
CA GLU A 12 -11.85 -19.26 -12.17
C GLU A 12 -12.12 -18.93 -10.69
N PRO A 13 -12.67 -19.85 -9.89
CA PRO A 13 -12.84 -19.60 -8.47
C PRO A 13 -11.45 -19.51 -7.83
N VAL A 14 -11.02 -18.27 -7.54
CA VAL A 14 -9.81 -18.00 -6.77
C VAL A 14 -10.19 -17.95 -5.31
N ASP A 15 -9.57 -18.81 -4.52
CA ASP A 15 -9.69 -18.80 -3.07
C ASP A 15 -8.90 -17.62 -2.50
N ILE A 16 -9.61 -16.61 -2.02
CA ILE A 16 -9.03 -15.34 -1.54
C ILE A 16 -8.16 -15.60 -0.30
N GLU A 17 -8.46 -16.63 0.49
CA GLU A 17 -7.67 -17.00 1.68
C GLU A 17 -6.24 -17.45 1.34
N LYS A 18 -5.98 -17.79 0.06
CA LYS A 18 -4.65 -18.17 -0.43
C LYS A 18 -3.85 -17.00 -1.02
N ILE A 19 -4.43 -15.80 -1.06
CA ILE A 19 -3.79 -14.60 -1.62
C ILE A 19 -3.08 -13.85 -0.48
N THR A 20 -1.80 -13.51 -0.68
CA THR A 20 -1.07 -12.66 0.25
C THR A 20 -1.51 -11.20 0.14
N GLU A 21 -1.43 -10.45 1.24
CA GLU A 21 -1.74 -9.03 1.28
C GLU A 21 -0.65 -8.15 0.65
N ILE A 22 0.42 -8.76 0.11
CA ILE A 22 1.54 -8.07 -0.54
C ILE A 22 1.19 -7.73 -2.00
N ILE A 23 1.20 -6.44 -2.33
CA ILE A 23 0.96 -5.94 -3.68
C ILE A 23 2.30 -5.51 -4.29
N PRO A 24 2.87 -6.29 -5.24
CA PRO A 24 4.16 -5.95 -5.82
C PRO A 24 4.12 -4.59 -6.53
N SER A 25 5.11 -3.75 -6.24
CA SER A 25 5.33 -2.48 -6.93
C SER A 25 6.05 -2.68 -8.28
N SER A 26 5.64 -1.93 -9.32
CA SER A 26 6.38 -1.92 -10.60
C SER A 26 7.39 -0.78 -10.61
N GLY A 27 8.51 -0.96 -11.32
CA GLY A 27 9.53 0.09 -11.47
C GLY A 27 9.00 1.37 -12.13
N GLU A 28 8.00 1.26 -13.01
CA GLU A 28 7.39 2.39 -13.70
C GLU A 28 6.65 3.34 -12.75
N GLY A 29 5.99 2.80 -11.72
CA GLY A 29 5.31 3.61 -10.70
C GLY A 29 6.31 4.43 -9.89
N LYS A 30 7.40 3.80 -9.44
CA LYS A 30 8.50 4.48 -8.73
C LYS A 30 9.13 5.56 -9.61
N TRP A 31 9.46 5.23 -10.85
CA TRP A 31 10.06 6.19 -11.79
C TRP A 31 9.14 7.39 -12.03
N THR A 32 7.83 7.16 -12.15
CA THR A 32 6.84 8.24 -12.28
C THR A 32 6.83 9.14 -11.04
N ALA A 33 6.87 8.57 -9.83
CA ALA A 33 6.91 9.36 -8.60
C ALA A 33 8.21 10.18 -8.46
N GLU A 34 9.36 9.62 -8.84
CA GLU A 34 10.64 10.33 -8.90
C GLU A 34 10.59 11.49 -9.89
N GLU A 35 9.97 11.28 -11.06
CA GLU A 35 9.83 12.30 -12.09
C GLU A 35 8.90 13.44 -11.66
N VAL A 36 7.82 13.12 -10.94
CA VAL A 36 6.91 14.10 -10.34
C VAL A 36 7.64 15.03 -9.38
N LEU A 37 8.50 14.49 -8.52
CA LEU A 37 9.35 15.27 -7.62
C LEU A 37 10.35 16.13 -8.39
N ARG A 38 10.98 15.57 -9.43
CA ARG A 38 11.95 16.28 -10.29
C ARG A 38 11.32 17.48 -10.99
N LEU A 39 10.13 17.30 -11.54
CA LEU A 39 9.38 18.34 -12.26
C LEU A 39 8.60 19.29 -11.35
N LYS A 40 8.52 19.00 -10.04
CA LYS A 40 7.76 19.77 -9.04
C LYS A 40 6.29 19.94 -9.41
N VAL A 41 5.69 18.90 -9.96
CA VAL A 41 4.27 18.87 -10.37
C VAL A 41 3.42 18.14 -9.34
N ASN A 42 2.14 18.47 -9.25
CA ASN A 42 1.22 17.82 -8.31
C ASN A 42 0.51 16.64 -8.98
N VAL A 43 0.79 15.41 -8.54
CA VAL A 43 0.17 14.17 -9.08
C VAL A 43 -0.29 13.23 -7.95
N PRO A 44 -1.27 13.64 -7.12
CA PRO A 44 -1.61 12.94 -5.89
C PRO A 44 -2.32 11.59 -6.14
N ILE A 45 -3.09 11.49 -7.23
CA ILE A 45 -3.88 10.28 -7.53
C ILE A 45 -3.00 9.10 -7.95
N ILE A 46 -1.83 9.34 -8.56
CA ILE A 46 -0.91 8.26 -8.99
C ILE A 46 0.08 7.92 -7.87
N THR A 47 0.47 8.90 -7.05
CA THR A 47 1.40 8.66 -5.94
C THR A 47 0.74 7.88 -4.80
N GLN A 48 -0.53 8.15 -4.48
CA GLN A 48 -1.27 7.42 -3.45
C GLN A 48 -1.28 5.89 -3.62
N PRO A 49 -1.69 5.31 -4.77
CA PRO A 49 -1.69 3.85 -4.94
C PRO A 49 -0.29 3.25 -4.91
N LEU A 50 0.76 3.99 -5.30
CA LEU A 50 2.14 3.52 -5.16
C LEU A 50 2.55 3.44 -3.67
N MET A 51 2.23 4.47 -2.88
CA MET A 51 2.53 4.48 -1.45
C MET A 51 1.79 3.36 -0.71
N MET A 52 0.55 3.05 -1.10
CA MET A 52 -0.19 1.91 -0.54
C MET A 52 0.50 0.57 -0.81
N ARG A 53 1.14 0.40 -1.97
CA ARG A 53 1.92 -0.82 -2.28
C ARG A 53 3.16 -0.93 -1.40
N PHE A 54 3.91 0.16 -1.22
CA PHE A 54 5.04 0.15 -0.29
C PHE A 54 4.62 -0.13 1.15
N ALA A 55 3.49 0.42 1.58
CA ALA A 55 2.93 0.10 2.90
C ALA A 55 2.56 -1.39 3.01
N SER A 56 2.07 -2.00 1.95
CA SER A 56 1.76 -3.44 1.88
C SER A 56 3.01 -4.33 1.91
N GLU A 57 4.15 -3.85 1.39
CA GLU A 57 5.45 -4.53 1.47
C GLU A 57 6.13 -4.39 2.85
N ASP A 58 5.78 -3.39 3.66
CA ASP A 58 6.26 -3.26 5.04
C ASP A 58 5.53 -4.27 5.94
N CYS A 59 6.15 -5.42 6.21
CA CYS A 59 5.58 -6.44 7.10
C CYS A 59 5.78 -6.13 8.59
N ASP A 60 6.82 -5.37 8.95
CA ASP A 60 7.17 -5.13 10.36
C ASP A 60 6.39 -3.96 10.97
N LYS A 61 5.85 -3.07 10.11
CA LYS A 61 4.98 -1.94 10.49
C LYS A 61 5.60 -1.03 11.55
N ILE A 62 6.92 -0.86 11.51
CA ILE A 62 7.69 -0.16 12.56
C ILE A 62 7.21 1.29 12.72
N SER A 63 6.99 1.99 11.60
CA SER A 63 6.52 3.37 11.61
C SER A 63 5.14 3.50 12.26
N GLU A 64 4.25 2.54 11.99
CA GLU A 64 2.88 2.52 12.53
C GLU A 64 2.88 2.20 14.02
N LYS A 65 3.71 1.24 14.45
CA LYS A 65 3.95 0.93 15.88
C LYS A 65 4.49 2.13 16.64
N LEU A 66 5.44 2.87 16.04
CA LEU A 66 5.97 4.09 16.64
C LEU A 66 4.91 5.18 16.77
N VAL A 67 4.10 5.38 15.73
CA VAL A 67 2.98 6.34 15.76
C VAL A 67 1.97 5.96 16.84
N ALA A 68 1.62 4.67 16.98
CA ALA A 68 0.73 4.19 18.03
C ALA A 68 1.28 4.47 19.44
N LEU A 69 2.58 4.24 19.64
CA LEU A 69 3.26 4.51 20.90
C LEU A 69 3.28 6.01 21.22
N LEU A 70 3.64 6.86 20.25
CA LEU A 70 3.62 8.32 20.43
C LEU A 70 2.21 8.84 20.71
N HIS A 71 1.21 8.35 19.98
CA HIS A 71 -0.19 8.72 20.20
C HIS A 71 -0.68 8.28 21.59
N SER A 72 -0.21 7.14 22.08
CA SER A 72 -0.46 6.68 23.45
C SER A 72 0.19 7.59 24.49
N HIS A 73 1.47 7.94 24.30
CA HIS A 73 2.21 8.79 25.24
C HIS A 73 1.66 10.23 25.31
N PHE A 74 1.28 10.82 24.18
CA PHE A 74 0.80 12.20 24.14
C PHE A 74 -0.72 12.33 24.33
N GLY A 75 -1.49 11.35 23.85
CA GLY A 75 -2.95 11.36 23.89
C GLY A 75 -3.57 10.61 25.06
N GLY A 76 -2.79 9.83 25.81
CA GLY A 76 -3.28 9.01 26.93
C GLY A 76 -4.12 7.78 26.50
N ASN A 77 -4.20 7.49 25.20
CA ASN A 77 -4.92 6.34 24.67
C ASN A 77 -4.09 5.05 24.81
N ALA A 78 -4.71 3.92 25.13
CA ALA A 78 -4.00 2.64 25.15
C ALA A 78 -3.65 2.18 23.73
N PHE A 79 -2.50 1.55 23.54
CA PHE A 79 -2.15 0.84 22.30
C PHE A 79 -2.31 -0.67 22.51
N VAL A 80 -2.61 -1.41 21.44
CA VAL A 80 -2.73 -2.88 21.45
C VAL A 80 -1.33 -3.49 21.30
N LYS A 81 -1.06 -4.54 22.07
CA LYS A 81 0.16 -5.34 21.93
C LYS A 81 -0.22 -6.62 21.19
N ASP A 82 0.57 -7.00 20.19
CA ASP A 82 0.52 -8.34 19.64
C ASP A 82 1.12 -9.30 20.69
N GLU A 83 0.40 -10.38 21.00
CA GLU A 83 0.86 -11.44 21.93
C GLU A 83 1.89 -12.36 21.29
#